data_AF-A0AAW4HJ89-F1
#
_entry.id   AF-A0AAW4HJ89-F1
#
_cell.length_a   1.000
_cell.length_b   1.000
_cell.length_c   1.000
_cell.angle_alpha   90.00
_cell.angle_beta   90.00
_cell.angle_gamma   90.00
#
_symmetry.space_group_name_H-M   'P 1'
#
loop_
_entity.id
_entity.type
_entity.pdbx_description
1 polymer ?
#
loop_
_entity_poly.entity_id
_entity_poly.type
_entity_poly.pdbx_seq_one_letter_code
_entity_poly.pdbx_strand_id
1 'polypeptide(L)'
;ISWVHVSIDTFGGMPKIASLFLMTLLVGYLALYPSLFGWLLNRLFPNNSRSKWLCAAPALWLITDWLRGWVMTGFPWLWLGYSQIDSP
;
A
#
# COMPACT_ATOMS: atom_id res chain seq x y z
N ILE A 1 -2.69 0.13 9.83
CA ILE A 1 -3.16 -1.27 9.85
C ILE A 1 -2.85 -2.01 11.16
N SER A 2 -2.29 -1.37 12.18
CA SER A 2 -1.95 -2.01 13.47
C SER A 2 -3.12 -2.71 14.17
N TRP A 3 -4.35 -2.25 13.93
CA TRP A 3 -5.58 -2.85 14.46
C TRP A 3 -5.83 -4.29 13.97
N VAL A 4 -5.26 -4.70 12.83
CA VAL A 4 -5.45 -6.07 12.28
C VAL A 4 -4.89 -7.14 13.22
N HIS A 5 -3.86 -6.81 14.00
CA HIS A 5 -3.34 -7.71 15.04
C HIS A 5 -4.42 -8.11 16.05
N VAL A 6 -5.31 -7.19 16.45
CA VAL A 6 -6.38 -7.47 17.40
C VAL A 6 -7.34 -8.50 16.82
N SER A 7 -7.68 -8.40 15.53
CA SER A 7 -8.52 -9.39 14.85
C SER A 7 -7.84 -10.75 14.75
N ILE A 8 -6.54 -10.82 14.48
CA ILE A 8 -5.81 -12.10 14.40
C ILE A 8 -5.74 -12.78 15.77
N ASP A 9 -5.52 -12.00 16.83
CA ASP A 9 -5.46 -12.50 18.22
C ASP A 9 -6.83 -13.05 18.68
N THR A 10 -7.92 -12.31 18.43
CA THR A 10 -9.26 -12.71 18.89
C THR A 10 -9.90 -13.83 18.06
N PHE A 11 -9.74 -13.82 16.73
CA PHE A 11 -10.35 -14.84 15.86
C PHE A 11 -9.44 -16.05 15.61
N GLY A 12 -8.12 -15.91 15.78
CA GLY A 12 -7.17 -16.98 15.49
C GLY A 12 -6.90 -17.92 16.67
N GLY A 13 -7.07 -17.47 17.92
CA GLY A 13 -6.70 -18.25 19.12
C GLY A 13 -5.21 -18.64 19.15
N MET A 14 -4.37 -17.93 18.37
CA MET A 14 -2.97 -18.29 18.14
C MET A 14 -2.05 -17.64 19.17
N PRO A 15 -0.85 -18.20 19.42
CA PRO A 15 0.17 -17.53 20.24
C PRO A 15 0.52 -16.14 19.69
N LYS A 16 0.79 -15.17 20.57
CA LYS A 16 1.11 -13.77 20.19
C LYS A 16 2.20 -13.65 19.13
N ILE A 17 3.21 -14.53 19.17
CA ILE A 17 4.31 -14.56 18.19
C ILE A 17 3.78 -14.84 16.77
N ALA A 18 2.82 -15.75 16.63
CA ALA A 18 2.21 -16.06 15.34
C ALA A 18 1.39 -14.87 14.81
N SER A 19 0.65 -14.17 15.66
CA SER A 19 -0.09 -12.96 15.27
C SER A 19 0.84 -11.85 14.76
N LEU A 20 1.92 -11.58 15.48
CA LEU A 20 2.95 -10.60 15.07
C LEU A 20 3.63 -10.99 13.76
N PHE A 21 3.91 -12.28 13.56
CA PHE A 21 4.48 -12.78 12.31
C PHE A 21 3.54 -12.54 11.13
N LEU A 22 2.26 -12.89 11.26
CA LEU A 22 1.24 -12.66 10.23
C LEU A 22 1.06 -11.17 9.93
N MET A 23 1.07 -10.33 10.97
CA MET A 23 1.01 -8.88 10.82
C MET A 23 2.22 -8.34 10.04
N THR A 24 3.42 -8.82 10.34
CA THR A 24 4.65 -8.43 9.63
C THR A 24 4.59 -8.86 8.17
N LEU A 25 4.09 -10.06 7.89
CA LEU A 25 3.90 -10.56 6.53
C LEU A 25 2.91 -9.71 5.74
N LEU A 26 1.78 -9.32 6.36
CA LEU A 26 0.81 -8.41 5.75
C LEU A 26 1.41 -7.03 5.45
N VAL A 27 2.15 -6.46 6.39
CA VAL A 27 2.86 -5.17 6.19
C VAL A 27 3.86 -5.31 5.04
N GLY A 28 4.65 -6.39 5.02
CA GLY A 28 5.61 -6.68 3.95
C GLY A 28 4.95 -6.77 2.59
N TYR A 29 3.84 -7.51 2.48
CA TYR A 29 3.03 -7.59 1.26
C TYR A 29 2.55 -6.20 0.80
N LEU A 30 1.98 -5.40 1.69
CA LEU A 30 1.48 -4.07 1.33
C LEU A 30 2.60 -3.07 1.00
N ALA A 31 3.78 -3.22 1.60
CA ALA A 31 4.95 -2.37 1.32
C ALA A 31 5.55 -2.62 -0.07
N LEU A 32 5.27 -3.76 -0.69
CA LEU A 32 5.70 -4.04 -2.07
C LEU A 32 5.15 -3.00 -3.05
N TYR A 33 3.92 -2.55 -2.88
CA TYR A 33 3.28 -1.58 -3.80
C TYR A 33 3.95 -0.20 -3.81
N PRO A 34 4.17 0.51 -2.68
CA PRO A 34 4.91 1.77 -2.68
C PRO A 34 6.39 1.58 -3.06
N SER A 35 7.00 0.44 -2.75
CA SER A 35 8.36 0.15 -3.22
C SER A 35 8.42 -0.02 -4.74
N LEU A 36 7.43 -0.69 -5.33
CA LEU A 36 7.30 -0.90 -6.77
C LEU A 36 7.06 0.44 -7.47
N PHE A 37 6.20 1.29 -6.91
CA PHE A 37 6.01 2.66 -7.36
C PHE A 37 7.33 3.43 -7.40
N GLY A 38 8.05 3.51 -6.27
CA GLY A 38 9.29 4.27 -6.18
C GLY A 38 10.37 3.73 -7.12
N TRP A 39 10.46 2.39 -7.25
CA TRP A 39 11.38 1.74 -8.16
C TRP A 39 11.04 1.99 -9.64
N LEU A 40 9.79 1.80 -10.05
CA LEU A 40 9.35 2.04 -11.44
C LEU A 40 9.52 3.52 -11.82
N LEU A 41 9.15 4.44 -10.93
CA LEU A 41 9.26 5.87 -11.19
C LEU A 41 10.72 6.28 -11.41
N ASN A 42 11.66 5.76 -10.61
CA ASN A 42 13.07 6.08 -10.76
C ASN A 42 13.74 5.34 -11.92
N ARG A 43 13.29 4.12 -12.25
CA ARG A 43 13.82 3.34 -13.35
C ARG A 43 13.38 3.87 -14.72
N LEU A 44 12.10 4.23 -14.87
CA LEU A 44 11.53 4.70 -16.13
C LEU A 44 11.72 6.21 -16.35
N PHE A 45 11.75 6.98 -15.26
CA PHE A 45 11.92 8.43 -15.30
C PHE A 45 13.09 8.84 -14.40
N PRO A 46 14.36 8.56 -14.80
CA PRO A 46 15.52 8.86 -13.97
C PRO A 46 15.74 10.37 -13.80
N ASN A 47 15.42 11.17 -14.83
CA ASN A 47 15.62 12.60 -14.82
C ASN A 47 14.56 13.33 -14.00
N ASN A 48 14.99 14.34 -13.24
CA ASN A 48 14.11 15.19 -12.45
C ASN A 48 13.39 16.23 -13.33
N SER A 49 12.36 15.80 -14.04
CA SER A 49 11.55 16.65 -14.92
C SER A 49 10.18 16.96 -14.31
N ARG A 50 9.59 18.10 -14.68
CA ARG A 50 8.19 18.43 -14.31
C ARG A 50 7.21 17.36 -14.77
N SER A 51 7.44 16.77 -15.95
CA SER A 51 6.60 15.69 -16.48
C SER A 51 6.64 14.43 -15.61
N LYS A 52 7.80 14.12 -14.99
CA LYS A 52 7.93 13.01 -14.03
C LYS A 52 6.97 13.17 -12.86
N TRP A 53 6.92 14.36 -12.27
CA TRP A 53 6.12 14.60 -11.07
C TRP A 53 4.66 14.90 -11.34
N LEU A 54 4.35 15.60 -12.44
CA LEU A 54 2.98 16.01 -12.76
C LEU A 54 2.18 14.94 -13.52
N CYS A 55 2.85 14.05 -14.26
CA CYS A 55 2.17 13.06 -15.09
C CYS A 55 2.55 11.63 -14.68
N ALA A 56 3.84 11.30 -14.72
CA ALA A 56 4.26 9.92 -14.49
C ALA A 56 4.01 9.44 -13.06
N ALA A 57 4.31 10.27 -12.06
CA ALA A 57 4.09 9.94 -10.64
C ALA A 57 2.60 9.67 -10.32
N PRO A 58 1.64 10.57 -10.61
CA PRO A 58 0.23 10.29 -10.32
C PRO A 58 -0.31 9.09 -11.11
N ALA A 59 0.10 8.92 -12.38
CA ALA A 59 -0.33 7.77 -13.18
C ALA A 59 0.20 6.44 -12.61
N LEU A 60 1.50 6.37 -12.28
CA LEU A 60 2.10 5.18 -11.67
C LEU A 60 1.53 4.90 -10.28
N TRP A 61 1.31 5.95 -9.48
CA TRP A 61 0.68 5.82 -8.17
C TRP A 61 -0.70 5.16 -8.29
N LEU A 62 -1.56 5.69 -9.16
CA LEU A 62 -2.89 5.14 -9.41
C LEU A 62 -2.84 3.67 -9.83
N ILE A 63 -1.94 3.30 -10.74
CA ILE A 63 -1.77 1.90 -11.17
C ILE A 63 -1.35 1.01 -9.99
N THR A 64 -0.35 1.43 -9.21
CA THR A 64 0.12 0.64 -8.07
C THR A 64 -0.92 0.51 -6.97
N ASP A 65 -1.71 1.56 -6.74
CA ASP A 65 -2.77 1.55 -5.74
C ASP A 65 -4.00 0.75 -6.19
N TRP A 66 -4.29 0.75 -7.50
CA TRP A 66 -5.28 -0.13 -8.12
C TRP A 66 -4.86 -1.60 -7.99
N LEU A 67 -3.60 -1.94 -8.29
CA LEU A 67 -3.08 -3.29 -8.11
C LEU A 67 -3.21 -3.75 -6.65
N ARG A 68 -2.91 -2.88 -5.68
CA ARG A 68 -3.09 -3.17 -4.25
C ARG A 68 -4.55 -3.45 -3.87
N GLY A 69 -5.49 -2.81 -4.56
CA GLY A 69 -6.92 -3.01 -4.41
C GLY A 69 -7.49 -4.20 -5.20
N TRP A 70 -6.74 -4.82 -6.09
CA TRP A 70 -7.24 -5.85 -7.00
C TRP A 70 -6.53 -7.21 -6.88
N VAL A 71 -5.20 -7.22 -6.76
CA VAL A 71 -4.40 -8.45 -6.69
C VAL A 71 -4.86 -9.33 -5.52
N MET A 72 -5.01 -10.63 -5.78
CA MET A 72 -5.67 -11.60 -4.90
C MET A 72 -7.15 -11.24 -4.71
N THR A 73 -7.54 -10.78 -3.52
CA THR A 73 -8.87 -10.27 -3.21
C THR A 73 -8.87 -8.74 -3.02
N GLY A 74 -7.70 -8.11 -3.12
CA GLY A 74 -7.52 -6.69 -2.82
C GLY A 74 -7.46 -6.37 -1.34
N PHE A 75 -6.67 -5.35 -0.98
CA PHE A 75 -6.70 -4.71 0.33
C PHE A 75 -6.57 -3.18 0.20
N PRO A 76 -7.61 -2.50 -0.32
CA PRO A 76 -7.61 -1.06 -0.64
C PRO A 76 -7.80 -0.16 0.61
N TRP A 77 -7.05 -0.43 1.68
CA TRP A 77 -7.12 0.38 2.91
C TRP A 77 -6.24 1.64 2.80
N LEU A 78 -6.58 2.72 3.50
CA LEU A 78 -5.77 3.97 3.56
C LEU A 78 -5.56 4.68 2.21
N TRP A 79 -6.57 4.76 1.36
CA TRP A 79 -6.49 5.63 0.19
C TRP A 79 -6.44 7.11 0.59
N LEU A 80 -5.54 7.85 -0.05
CA LEU A 80 -5.38 9.29 0.18
C LEU A 80 -6.68 10.06 -0.11
N GLY A 81 -7.50 9.60 -1.06
CA GLY A 81 -8.79 10.22 -1.37
C GLY A 81 -9.75 10.29 -0.17
N TYR A 82 -9.71 9.32 0.75
CA TYR A 82 -10.55 9.37 1.96
C TYR A 82 -10.18 10.55 2.87
N SER A 83 -8.94 11.02 2.83
CA SER A 83 -8.54 12.21 3.60
C SER A 83 -9.18 13.50 3.09
N GLN A 84 -9.73 13.48 1.88
CA GLN A 84 -10.31 14.64 1.21
C GLN A 84 -11.84 14.69 1.31
N ILE A 85 -12.47 13.79 2.08
CA ILE A 85 -13.94 13.72 2.16
C ILE A 85 -14.57 15.02 2.71
N ASP A 86 -13.88 15.70 3.63
CA ASP A 86 -14.31 16.96 4.24
C ASP A 86 -13.50 18.17 3.71
N SER A 87 -12.74 17.99 2.64
CA SER A 87 -11.91 19.04 2.03
C SER A 87 -12.58 19.62 0.76
N PRO A 88 -12.15 20.81 0.29
CA PRO A 88 -12.80 21.57 -0.79
C PRO A 88 -13.01 20.81 -2.10
#